data_AF-T1DQX9-F1
#
_entry.id   AF-T1DQX9-F1
#
_cell.length_a   1.000
_cell.length_b   1.000
_cell.length_c   1.000
_cell.angle_alpha   90.00
_cell.angle_beta   90.00
_cell.angle_gamma   90.00
#
_symmetry.space_group_name_H-M   'P 1'
#
loop_
_entity.id
_entity.type
_entity.pdbx_description
1 polymer ?
#
loop_
_entity_poly.entity_id
_entity_poly.type
_entity_poly.pdbx_seq_one_letter_code
_entity_poly.pdbx_strand_id
1 'polypeptide(L)'
;MMVNAGEDKGKTGRVLQVLVDKNRAIVEGLNIISKHAKPSASNPQGGIEKKEAPIHLSNLNVVDPKSGKGTRIGRRVGANGRLVRYSKKSGEEIK
;
A
#
# COMPACT_ATOMS: atom_id res chain seq x y z
N MET A 1 -2.40 2.90 3.76
CA MET A 1 -1.45 1.84 4.18
C MET A 1 -0.19 2.49 4.70
N MET A 2 0.48 1.87 5.67
CA MET A 2 1.76 2.33 6.21
C MET A 2 2.87 1.37 5.80
N VAL A 3 4.01 1.89 5.42
CA VAL A 3 5.19 1.06 5.11
C VAL A 3 5.92 0.71 6.39
N ASN A 4 6.14 -0.58 6.62
CA ASN A 4 6.83 -1.11 7.80
C ASN A 4 8.36 -1.16 7.63
N ALA A 5 8.82 -1.40 6.41
CA ALA A 5 10.23 -1.64 6.09
C ALA A 5 10.57 -1.15 4.67
N GLY A 6 11.84 -0.80 4.46
CA GLY A 6 12.35 -0.23 3.21
C GLY A 6 12.69 1.25 3.33
N GLU A 7 13.01 1.86 2.19
CA GLU A 7 13.37 3.28 2.07
C GLU A 7 12.23 4.22 2.53
N ASP A 8 10.98 3.83 2.25
CA ASP A 8 9.79 4.59 2.61
C ASP A 8 9.20 4.23 3.98
N LYS A 9 9.99 3.63 4.88
CA LYS A 9 9.52 3.21 6.21
C LYS A 9 8.84 4.36 6.96
N GLY A 10 7.66 4.09 7.51
CA GLY A 10 6.86 5.04 8.29
C GLY A 10 5.97 5.96 7.45
N LYS A 11 6.19 6.04 6.13
CA LYS A 11 5.30 6.81 5.26
C LYS A 11 3.97 6.09 5.09
N THR A 12 2.93 6.89 4.93
CA THR A 12 1.56 6.43 4.67
C THR A 12 1.14 6.86 3.27
N GLY A 13 0.46 5.97 2.55
CA GLY A 13 -0.08 6.29 1.22
C GLY A 13 -1.33 5.48 0.90
N ARG A 14 -2.05 5.93 -0.14
CA ARG A 14 -3.20 5.22 -0.70
C ARG A 14 -2.72 4.14 -1.66
N VAL A 15 -3.35 2.97 -1.63
CA VAL A 15 -3.05 1.90 -2.59
C VAL A 15 -3.74 2.24 -3.91
N LEU A 16 -2.96 2.38 -4.98
CA LEU A 16 -3.48 2.63 -6.33
C LEU A 16 -3.88 1.31 -6.99
N GLN A 17 -3.00 0.31 -6.89
CA GLN A 17 -3.20 -0.98 -7.53
C GLN A 17 -2.60 -2.11 -6.69
N VAL A 18 -3.29 -3.25 -6.66
CA VAL A 18 -2.79 -4.49 -6.06
C VAL A 18 -2.54 -5.52 -7.15
N LEU A 19 -1.31 -6.00 -7.24
CA LEU A 19 -0.87 -7.08 -8.12
C LEU A 19 -0.83 -8.37 -7.30
N VAL A 20 -1.99 -9.05 -7.22
CA VAL A 20 -2.18 -10.24 -6.38
C VAL A 20 -1.22 -11.36 -6.78
N ASP A 21 -1.08 -11.62 -8.08
CA ASP A 21 -0.23 -12.71 -8.61
C ASP A 21 1.24 -12.58 -8.20
N LYS A 22 1.70 -11.33 -8.03
CA LYS A 22 3.09 -11.01 -7.70
C LYS A 22 3.27 -10.65 -6.24
N ASN A 23 2.22 -10.73 -5.42
CA ASN A 23 2.21 -10.29 -4.02
C ASN A 23 2.79 -8.88 -3.83
N ARG A 24 2.47 -7.96 -4.74
CA ARG A 24 2.92 -6.56 -4.67
C ARG A 24 1.76 -5.57 -4.80
N ALA A 25 1.95 -4.36 -4.29
CA ALA A 25 1.01 -3.25 -4.42
C ALA A 25 1.74 -1.97 -4.78
N ILE A 26 1.13 -1.16 -5.63
CA ILE A 26 1.59 0.19 -5.96
C ILE A 26 0.89 1.14 -5.00
N VAL A 27 1.69 1.93 -4.28
CA VAL A 27 1.21 2.90 -3.29
C VAL A 27 1.58 4.29 -3.78
N GLU A 28 0.61 5.20 -3.74
CA GLU A 28 0.75 6.58 -4.19
C GLU A 28 1.89 7.29 -3.44
N GLY A 29 2.79 7.93 -4.20
CA GLY A 29 3.89 8.73 -3.66
C GLY A 29 5.00 7.94 -2.97
N LEU A 30 4.96 6.59 -3.01
CA LEU A 30 5.98 5.73 -2.40
C LEU A 30 6.72 4.94 -3.48
N ASN A 31 7.99 4.64 -3.20
CA ASN A 31 8.87 3.84 -4.05
C ASN A 31 8.95 4.38 -5.48
N ILE A 32 9.24 5.68 -5.62
CA ILE A 32 9.32 6.35 -6.92
C ILE A 32 10.64 5.97 -7.59
N ILE A 33 10.56 5.40 -8.79
CA ILE A 33 11.74 5.06 -9.59
C ILE A 33 11.82 5.92 -10.84
N SER A 34 13.05 6.27 -11.20
CA SER A 34 13.37 6.91 -12.47
C SER A 34 13.49 5.84 -13.56
N LYS A 35 12.53 5.79 -14.48
CA LYS A 35 12.55 4.89 -15.64
C LYS A 35 12.95 5.68 -16.88
N HIS A 36 14.02 5.22 -17.52
CA HIS A 36 14.39 5.71 -18.85
C HIS A 36 13.43 5.12 -19.89
N ALA A 37 12.64 5.99 -20.52
CA ALA A 37 11.73 5.62 -21.58
C ALA A 37 12.34 6.00 -22.94
N LYS A 38 12.37 5.03 -23.86
CA LYS A 38 12.71 5.29 -25.26
C LYS A 38 11.60 6.14 -25.89
N PRO A 39 11.92 7.01 -26.86
CA PRO A 39 10.92 7.74 -27.63
C PRO A 39 9.84 6.80 -28.17
N SER A 40 8.57 7.20 -28.03
CA SER A 40 7.41 6.47 -28.55
C SER A 40 6.40 7.45 -29.12
N ALA A 41 5.39 6.96 -29.84
CA ALA A 41 4.35 7.83 -30.42
C ALA A 41 3.63 8.70 -29.37
N SER A 42 3.47 8.19 -28.14
CA SER A 42 2.88 8.92 -27.01
C SER A 42 3.87 9.81 -26.27
N ASN A 43 5.18 9.57 -26.44
CA ASN A 43 6.22 10.40 -25.82
C ASN A 43 7.41 10.59 -26.79
N PRO A 44 7.30 11.50 -27.78
CA PRO A 44 8.25 11.62 -28.90
C PRO A 44 9.64 12.10 -28.50
N GLN A 45 9.74 12.83 -27.39
CA GLN A 45 11.00 13.38 -26.89
C GLN A 45 11.80 12.33 -26.09
N GLY A 46 11.18 11.21 -25.71
CA GLY A 46 11.73 10.29 -24.73
C GLY A 46 12.03 10.98 -23.40
N GLY A 47 12.66 10.27 -22.46
CA GLY A 47 13.17 10.91 -21.24
C GLY A 47 13.15 10.03 -20.01
N ILE A 48 13.41 10.68 -18.88
CA ILE A 48 13.36 10.05 -17.55
C ILE A 48 11.98 10.30 -16.97
N GLU A 49 11.15 9.26 -16.94
CA GLU A 49 9.84 9.29 -16.31
C GLU A 49 9.98 8.84 -14.85
N LYS A 50 9.43 9.61 -13.92
CA LYS A 50 9.27 9.17 -12.53
C LYS A 50 7.95 8.44 -12.40
N LYS A 51 8.00 7.20 -11.91
CA LYS A 51 6.80 6.38 -11.69
C LYS A 51 6.88 5.64 -10.38
N GLU A 52 5.73 5.38 -9.78
CA GLU A 52 5.62 4.56 -8.58
C GLU A 52 5.94 3.10 -8.91
N ALA A 53 6.81 2.50 -8.11
CA ALA A 53 7.17 1.09 -8.21
C ALA A 53 6.44 0.24 -7.18
N PRO A 54 6.16 -1.02 -7.52
CA PRO A 54 5.39 -1.91 -6.65
C PRO A 54 6.19 -2.34 -5.41
N ILE A 55 5.59 -2.17 -4.23
CA ILE A 55 6.10 -2.57 -2.92
C ILE A 55 5.56 -3.96 -2.57
N HIS A 56 6.36 -4.78 -1.90
CA HIS A 56 5.93 -6.12 -1.46
C HIS A 56 4.85 -6.03 -0.37
N LEU A 57 3.80 -6.86 -0.46
CA LEU A 57 2.65 -6.82 0.45
C LEU A 57 3.03 -6.99 1.92
N SER A 58 4.06 -7.80 2.23
CA SER A 58 4.53 -8.01 3.62
C SER A 58 5.07 -6.75 4.29
N ASN A 59 5.50 -5.76 3.49
CA ASN A 59 6.06 -4.51 3.99
C ASN A 59 4.97 -3.45 4.18
N LEU A 60 3.71 -3.75 3.87
CA LEU A 60 2.58 -2.86 4.03
C LEU A 60 1.73 -3.31 5.22
N ASN A 61 1.47 -2.37 6.12
CA ASN A 61 0.53 -2.53 7.22
C ASN A 61 -0.72 -1.68 7.01
N VAL A 62 -1.84 -2.14 7.54
CA VAL A 62 -3.04 -1.31 7.62
C VAL A 62 -2.79 -0.23 8.66
N VAL A 63 -3.19 1.00 8.31
CA VAL A 63 -3.18 2.12 9.24
C VAL A 63 -4.41 1.98 10.11
N ASP A 64 -4.20 1.95 11.41
CA ASP A 64 -5.29 1.97 12.38
C ASP A 64 -5.94 3.37 12.41
N PRO A 65 -7.25 3.49 12.16
CA PRO A 65 -7.93 4.79 12.10
C PRO A 65 -7.80 5.57 13.41
N LYS A 66 -7.69 4.89 14.56
CA LYS A 66 -7.57 5.54 15.87
C LYS A 66 -6.15 5.97 16.22
N SER A 67 -5.19 5.06 16.03
CA SER A 67 -3.83 5.26 16.54
C SER A 67 -2.87 5.82 15.49
N GLY A 68 -3.25 5.85 14.21
CA GLY A 68 -2.39 6.25 13.10
C GLY A 68 -1.19 5.32 12.88
N LYS A 69 -1.06 4.26 13.69
CA LYS A 69 0.06 3.32 13.66
C LYS A 69 -0.29 2.13 12.77
N GLY A 70 0.72 1.50 12.20
CA GLY A 70 0.58 0.20 11.53
C GLY A 70 0.10 -0.88 12.49
N THR A 71 -0.95 -1.58 12.11
CA THR A 71 -1.55 -2.68 12.87
C THR A 71 -1.73 -3.93 12.04
N ARG A 72 -1.73 -5.07 12.72
CA ARG A 72 -2.12 -6.35 12.14
C ARG A 72 -3.62 -6.53 12.27
N ILE A 73 -4.19 -7.17 11.25
CA ILE A 73 -5.63 -7.45 11.18
C ILE A 73 -5.94 -8.74 11.94
N GLY A 74 -6.98 -8.73 12.76
CA GLY A 74 -7.69 -9.91 13.26
C GLY A 74 -9.06 -10.05 12.59
N ARG A 75 -9.69 -11.22 12.72
CA ARG A 75 -11.08 -11.45 12.30
C ARG A 75 -11.89 -11.86 13.52
N ARG A 76 -13.06 -11.26 13.72
CA ARG A 76 -14.03 -11.64 14.75
C ARG A 76 -15.43 -11.74 14.15
N VAL A 77 -16.32 -12.48 14.78
CA VAL A 77 -17.74 -12.51 14.39
C VAL A 77 -18.37 -11.21 14.90
N GLY A 78 -18.90 -10.39 13.99
CA GLY A 78 -19.60 -9.16 14.34
C GLY A 78 -21.05 -9.44 14.76
N ALA A 79 -21.74 -8.39 15.22
CA ALA A 79 -23.11 -8.47 15.73
C ALA A 79 -24.13 -9.12 14.76
N ASN A 80 -23.86 -9.05 13.44
CA ASN A 80 -24.75 -9.56 12.39
C ASN A 80 -24.33 -10.97 11.89
N GLY A 81 -23.49 -11.69 12.64
CA GLY A 81 -22.95 -13.00 12.23
C GLY A 81 -21.90 -12.94 11.10
N ARG A 82 -21.62 -11.75 10.55
CA ARG A 82 -20.60 -11.54 9.51
C ARG A 82 -19.21 -11.37 10.12
N LEU A 83 -18.20 -11.94 9.47
CA LEU A 83 -16.80 -11.76 9.84
C LEU A 83 -16.37 -10.31 9.59
N VAL A 84 -16.02 -9.60 10.66
CA VAL A 84 -15.46 -8.26 10.60
C VAL A 84 -13.96 -8.31 10.84
N ARG A 85 -13.24 -7.46 10.09
CA ARG A 85 -11.80 -7.26 10.29
C ARG A 85 -11.63 -6.22 11.39
N TYR A 86 -10.78 -6.50 12.37
CA TYR A 86 -10.47 -5.55 13.44
C TYR A 86 -8.96 -5.36 13.57
N SER A 87 -8.56 -4.18 14.03
CA SER A 87 -7.18 -3.86 14.37
C SER A 87 -6.80 -4.56 15.67
N LYS A 88 -5.75 -5.40 15.66
CA LYS A 88 -5.30 -6.10 16.88
C LYS A 88 -4.76 -5.18 17.98
N LYS A 89 -4.38 -3.93 17.66
CA LYS A 89 -3.89 -2.98 18.67
C LYS A 89 -5.02 -2.19 19.33
N SER A 90 -5.97 -1.68 18.55
CA SER A 90 -7.04 -0.79 19.04
C SER A 90 -8.35 -1.52 19.31
N GLY A 91 -8.52 -2.74 18.78
CA GLY A 91 -9.79 -3.47 18.83
C GLY A 91 -10.87 -2.89 17.91
N GLU A 92 -10.57 -1.82 17.17
CA GLU A 92 -11.53 -1.16 16.29
C GLU A 92 -11.71 -1.91 14.97
N GLU A 93 -12.92 -1.80 14.43
CA GLU A 93 -13.26 -2.42 13.16
C GLU A 93 -12.66 -1.62 12.00
N ILE A 94 -11.95 -2.34 11.13
CA ILE A 94 -11.36 -1.78 9.92
C ILE A 94 -12.44 -1.88 8.84
N LYS A 95 -13.02 -0.74 8.48
CA LYS A 95 -13.99 -0.62 7.38
C LYS A 95 -13.28 -0.43 6.05
#